data_AF-L8G778-F1
#
_entry.id   AF-L8G778-F1
#
_cell.length_a   1.000
_cell.length_b   1.000
_cell.length_c   1.000
_cell.angle_alpha   90.00
_cell.angle_beta   90.00
_cell.angle_gamma   90.00
#
_symmetry.space_group_name_H-M   'P 1'
#
loop_
_entity.id
_entity.type
_entity.pdbx_description
1 polymer ?
#
loop_
_entity_poly.entity_id
_entity_poly.type
_entity_poly.pdbx_seq_one_letter_code
_entity_poly.pdbx_strand_id
1 'polypeptide(L)'
;MERVFRILRAPGVRHGVECAAPTQVVLNTEPCNQEKGFDISVENINTYTVTTKPRVLDRWLDKVVEASGSEFVYFTFIIALLTWAFLGIPFGQSNTWQLTISDSQAIINMVFDAFLMRQQLNSHESLMVVAACLRSRTTSHKRMLNQLIRSGKYKKVKSTQFQELQQTDFESELPAENWLGRISTAVSTFMGHIVTVFGFWVCIFIWIGFGKYCNWSDTWQLYINSSTSALMVFILAFLANIRERHTKYMTRCLESIWKVDAALELRLRTVTGDNIENPAVLIPAHKRSRIQRAIDYYADLVGTLVGIMILIFVLVVWVAIGPALHFNANWWLLIGTYAGLVGLNDGFVLRNVCTVLGDNENEEFAHVENSDMDMLAIIGVEKLDEERVADNSLTCRISIWVGNICSHEQTVVLGAITILGLIIGASAMKWSVTGQLLCNVPPSIIESFFTIILIAGHNIGEAKRRVDLHNLYLRRLKLVSYVDTLAKVEAVEQVEEK
;
A
#
# COMPACT_ATOMS: atom_id res chain seq x y z
N MET A 1 22.92 24.42 17.11
CA MET A 1 22.58 24.45 15.67
C MET A 1 22.70 23.08 15.00
N GLU A 2 23.78 22.32 15.18
CA GLU A 2 23.95 21.00 14.52
C GLU A 2 22.87 19.95 14.83
N ARG A 3 22.36 19.89 16.08
CA ARG A 3 21.22 19.01 16.40
C ARG A 3 19.95 19.37 15.64
N VAL A 4 19.67 20.67 15.47
CA VAL A 4 18.51 21.16 14.72
C VAL A 4 18.69 20.86 13.22
N PHE A 5 19.89 21.07 12.67
CA PHE A 5 20.20 20.68 11.29
C PHE A 5 20.16 19.16 11.06
N ARG A 6 20.53 18.35 12.06
CA ARG A 6 20.43 16.88 11.98
C ARG A 6 18.97 16.42 12.00
N ILE A 7 18.15 17.04 12.85
CA ILE A 7 16.69 16.79 12.92
C ILE A 7 16.01 17.25 11.62
N LEU A 8 16.38 18.41 11.07
CA LEU A 8 15.86 18.91 9.79
C LEU A 8 16.36 18.11 8.57
N ARG A 9 17.45 17.35 8.68
CA ARG A 9 17.96 16.46 7.61
C ARG A 9 17.48 15.01 7.72
N ALA A 10 16.74 14.69 8.78
CA ALA A 10 16.27 13.34 9.07
C ALA A 10 15.08 12.88 8.20
N PRO A 11 14.08 13.74 7.85
CA PRO A 11 13.01 13.33 6.93
C PRO A 11 13.59 13.02 5.54
N GLY A 12 13.00 12.05 4.84
CA GLY A 12 13.48 11.54 3.55
C GLY A 12 14.70 10.62 3.63
N VAL A 13 15.23 10.34 4.83
CA VAL A 13 16.28 9.32 5.03
C VAL A 13 15.61 7.99 5.34
N ARG A 14 15.59 7.08 4.37
CA ARG A 14 15.19 5.69 4.57
C ARG A 14 16.31 4.96 5.31
N HIS A 15 15.95 4.21 6.35
CA HIS A 15 16.88 3.41 7.15
C HIS A 15 16.77 1.94 6.72
N GLY A 16 17.84 1.17 6.91
CA GLY A 16 17.77 -0.27 6.69
C GLY A 16 16.79 -0.90 7.68
N VAL A 17 16.08 -1.93 7.23
CA VAL A 17 15.14 -2.69 8.07
C VAL A 17 15.81 -3.96 8.51
N GLU A 18 15.89 -4.17 9.82
CA GLU A 18 16.45 -5.37 10.42
C GLU A 18 15.34 -6.15 11.13
N CYS A 19 15.15 -7.41 10.78
CA CYS A 19 14.26 -8.34 11.50
C CYS A 19 14.94 -9.71 11.68
N ALA A 20 14.81 -10.28 12.87
CA ALA A 20 14.98 -11.70 13.12
C ALA A 20 13.60 -12.29 13.45
N ALA A 21 13.24 -13.39 12.80
CA ALA A 21 11.97 -14.04 13.10
C ALA A 21 12.03 -14.73 14.48
N PRO A 22 10.94 -14.72 15.28
CA PRO A 22 10.89 -15.43 16.55
C PRO A 22 11.22 -16.91 16.37
N THR A 23 12.19 -17.38 17.16
CA THR A 23 12.69 -18.77 17.15
C THR A 23 11.73 -19.68 17.90
N GLN A 24 11.37 -20.82 17.30
CA GLN A 24 10.62 -21.86 18.01
C GLN A 24 11.55 -22.66 18.92
N VAL A 25 11.17 -22.85 20.19
CA VAL A 25 11.98 -23.58 21.17
C VAL A 25 11.44 -25.00 21.35
N VAL A 26 12.30 -26.00 21.17
CA VAL A 26 12.00 -27.39 21.51
C VAL A 26 12.58 -27.66 22.89
N LEU A 27 11.75 -27.95 23.89
CA LEU A 27 12.20 -28.36 25.22
C LEU A 27 12.81 -29.76 25.14
N ASN A 28 14.11 -29.89 25.44
CA ASN A 28 14.78 -31.18 25.61
C ASN A 28 14.29 -31.84 26.90
N THR A 29 13.63 -32.99 26.80
CA THR A 29 13.36 -33.84 27.95
C THR A 29 14.67 -34.52 28.37
N GLU A 30 15.19 -34.22 29.56
CA GLU A 30 16.17 -35.09 30.22
C GLU A 30 15.51 -36.45 30.55
N PRO A 31 16.23 -37.58 30.44
CA PRO A 31 15.67 -38.87 30.81
C PRO A 31 15.63 -38.98 32.34
N CYS A 32 14.49 -38.68 32.96
CA CYS A 32 14.27 -39.01 34.36
C CYS A 32 12.94 -39.73 34.57
N ASN A 33 13.07 -41.05 34.73
CA ASN A 33 12.19 -42.03 35.36
C ASN A 33 10.70 -42.11 34.96
N GLN A 34 10.30 -43.36 34.73
CA GLN A 34 8.98 -43.81 34.34
C GLN A 34 7.86 -43.29 35.27
N GLU A 35 6.66 -43.20 34.68
CA GLU A 35 5.35 -43.01 35.31
C GLU A 35 4.90 -41.57 35.65
N LYS A 36 4.47 -40.85 34.61
CA LYS A 36 3.15 -40.19 34.52
C LYS A 36 3.03 -39.49 33.16
N GLY A 37 1.88 -39.64 32.51
CA GLY A 37 1.62 -39.04 31.19
C GLY A 37 1.88 -37.53 31.21
N PHE A 38 2.81 -37.08 30.38
CA PHE A 38 3.10 -35.67 30.17
C PHE A 38 2.38 -35.18 28.92
N ASP A 39 1.41 -34.29 29.11
CA ASP A 39 0.97 -33.36 28.07
C ASP A 39 2.14 -32.40 27.81
N ILE A 40 2.74 -32.47 26.64
CA ILE A 40 3.87 -31.63 26.22
C ILE A 40 3.31 -30.29 25.73
N SER A 41 3.32 -29.24 26.55
CA SER A 41 3.03 -27.88 26.07
C SER A 41 4.29 -27.26 25.44
N VAL A 42 4.47 -27.47 24.14
CA VAL A 42 5.42 -26.70 23.33
C VAL A 42 4.90 -25.26 23.21
N GLU A 43 5.66 -24.26 23.66
CA GLU A 43 5.28 -22.86 23.49
C GLU A 43 5.54 -22.43 22.03
N ASN A 44 4.56 -22.71 21.17
CA ASN A 44 4.60 -22.33 19.75
C ASN A 44 4.22 -20.84 19.61
N ILE A 45 5.20 -19.99 19.27
CA ILE A 45 4.95 -18.58 18.97
C ILE A 45 4.41 -18.49 17.54
N ASN A 46 3.12 -18.80 17.40
CA ASN A 46 2.38 -18.79 16.13
C ASN A 46 1.67 -17.45 15.85
N THR A 47 1.76 -16.50 16.79
CA THR A 47 1.08 -15.21 16.68
C THR A 47 1.92 -14.26 15.83
N TYR A 48 1.33 -13.78 14.73
CA TYR A 48 1.90 -12.69 13.95
C TYR A 48 1.89 -11.42 14.79
N THR A 49 3.07 -10.91 15.13
CA THR A 49 3.21 -9.67 15.91
C THR A 49 3.60 -8.54 14.97
N VAL A 50 2.65 -7.65 14.70
CA VAL A 50 2.95 -6.39 13.99
C VAL A 50 3.82 -5.54 14.91
N THR A 51 4.99 -5.12 14.43
CA THR A 51 5.87 -4.21 15.16
C THR A 51 5.10 -2.93 15.50
N THR A 52 4.85 -2.71 16.79
CA THR A 52 4.09 -1.54 17.22
C THR A 52 4.97 -0.30 17.24
N LYS A 53 4.47 0.80 16.67
CA LYS A 53 5.20 2.08 16.71
C LYS A 53 5.36 2.58 18.16
N PRO A 54 6.53 3.12 18.53
CA PRO A 54 6.82 3.50 19.91
C PRO A 54 6.00 4.72 20.38
N ARG A 55 5.62 5.62 19.47
CA ARG A 55 4.93 6.87 19.80
C ARG A 55 3.41 6.69 19.84
N VAL A 56 2.77 7.07 20.94
CA VAL A 56 1.32 6.95 21.14
C VAL A 56 0.53 7.81 20.16
N LEU A 57 1.00 9.03 19.88
CA LEU A 57 0.36 9.94 18.93
C LEU A 57 0.37 9.38 17.51
N ASP A 58 1.47 8.75 17.09
CA ASP A 58 1.54 8.08 15.79
C ASP A 58 0.54 6.92 15.68
N ARG A 59 0.35 6.16 16.77
CA ARG A 59 -0.66 5.09 16.83
C ARG A 59 -2.09 5.61 16.77
N TRP A 60 -2.38 6.71 17.46
CA TRP A 60 -3.70 7.34 17.40
C TRP A 60 -4.00 7.85 15.99
N LEU A 61 -3.02 8.49 15.38
CA LEU A 61 -3.14 8.99 14.01
C LEU A 61 -3.32 7.84 13.01
N ASP A 62 -2.58 6.74 13.15
CA ASP A 62 -2.76 5.55 12.31
C ASP A 62 -4.18 4.99 12.41
N LYS A 63 -4.80 5.02 13.61
CA LYS A 63 -6.22 4.65 13.79
C LYS A 63 -7.19 5.61 13.10
N VAL A 64 -6.90 6.91 13.10
CA VAL A 64 -7.72 7.90 12.38
C VAL A 64 -7.65 7.64 10.87
N VAL A 65 -6.46 7.37 10.35
CA VAL A 65 -6.25 7.03 8.94
C VAL A 65 -6.93 5.71 8.59
N GLU A 66 -6.83 4.69 9.45
CA GLU A 66 -7.56 3.42 9.29
C GLU A 66 -9.08 3.65 9.25
N ALA A 67 -9.60 4.50 10.15
CA ALA A 67 -11.01 4.85 10.19
C ALA A 67 -11.45 5.59 8.92
N SER A 68 -10.60 6.47 8.36
CA SER A 68 -10.89 7.20 7.12
C SER A 68 -11.03 6.28 5.91
N GLY A 69 -10.33 5.15 5.88
CA GLY A 69 -10.47 4.10 4.87
C GLY A 69 -11.62 3.12 5.15
N SER A 70 -12.41 3.30 6.20
CA SER A 70 -13.50 2.36 6.50
C SER A 70 -14.63 2.42 5.47
N GLU A 71 -15.34 1.30 5.29
CA GLU A 71 -16.51 1.22 4.40
C GLU A 71 -17.60 2.22 4.82
N PHE A 72 -17.77 2.43 6.13
CA PHE A 72 -18.71 3.40 6.68
C PHE A 72 -18.41 4.84 6.23
N VAL A 73 -17.15 5.26 6.29
CA VAL A 73 -16.73 6.59 5.84
C VAL A 73 -16.92 6.74 4.34
N TYR A 74 -16.57 5.71 3.56
CA TYR A 74 -16.78 5.72 2.11
C TYR A 74 -18.26 5.91 1.73
N PHE A 75 -19.18 5.15 2.34
CA PHE A 75 -20.62 5.34 2.10
C PHE A 75 -21.13 6.71 2.57
N THR A 76 -20.56 7.25 3.65
CA THR A 76 -20.87 8.61 4.10
C THR A 76 -20.51 9.65 3.03
N PHE A 77 -19.34 9.51 2.38
CA PHE A 77 -18.96 10.39 1.26
C PHE A 77 -19.84 10.20 0.04
N ILE A 78 -20.25 8.98 -0.30
CA ILE A 78 -21.23 8.76 -1.39
C ILE A 78 -22.54 9.49 -1.08
N ILE A 79 -23.08 9.34 0.14
CA ILE A 79 -24.32 10.01 0.55
C ILE A 79 -24.14 11.52 0.47
N ALA A 80 -23.03 12.06 0.99
CA ALA A 80 -22.74 13.48 0.94
C ALA A 80 -22.66 14.02 -0.50
N LEU A 81 -22.00 13.28 -1.41
CA LEU A 81 -21.92 13.64 -2.83
C LEU A 81 -23.27 13.55 -3.54
N LEU A 82 -24.10 12.56 -3.21
CA LEU A 82 -25.46 12.46 -3.74
C LEU A 82 -26.35 13.59 -3.22
N THR A 83 -26.32 13.87 -1.91
CA THR A 83 -27.02 15.00 -1.31
C THR A 83 -26.60 16.30 -2.00
N TRP A 84 -25.31 16.48 -2.26
CA TRP A 84 -24.82 17.61 -3.02
C TRP A 84 -25.39 17.66 -4.44
N ALA A 85 -25.33 16.56 -5.20
CA ALA A 85 -25.83 16.51 -6.56
C ALA A 85 -27.33 16.87 -6.63
N PHE A 86 -28.14 16.37 -5.68
CA PHE A 86 -29.57 16.69 -5.62
C PHE A 86 -29.86 18.12 -5.17
N LEU A 87 -29.12 18.67 -4.21
CA LEU A 87 -29.24 20.08 -3.82
C LEU A 87 -28.72 21.04 -4.92
N GLY A 88 -27.82 20.56 -5.79
CA GLY A 88 -27.35 21.30 -6.96
C GLY A 88 -28.44 21.56 -8.00
N ILE A 89 -29.53 20.78 -8.02
CA ILE A 89 -30.64 20.98 -8.97
C ILE A 89 -31.33 22.35 -8.73
N PRO A 90 -31.80 22.69 -7.51
CA PRO A 90 -32.38 24.00 -7.24
C PRO A 90 -31.36 25.13 -7.07
N PHE A 91 -30.17 24.85 -6.53
CA PHE A 91 -29.21 25.90 -6.13
C PHE A 91 -28.03 26.09 -7.10
N GLY A 92 -27.92 25.26 -8.13
CA GLY A 92 -26.75 25.21 -9.03
C GLY A 92 -26.51 26.47 -9.86
N GLN A 93 -27.49 27.35 -10.00
CA GLN A 93 -27.33 28.63 -10.71
C GLN A 93 -26.60 29.70 -9.87
N SER A 94 -26.41 29.46 -8.56
CA SER A 94 -25.70 30.39 -7.68
C SER A 94 -24.20 30.14 -7.72
N ASN A 95 -23.42 31.16 -8.10
CA ASN A 95 -21.95 31.09 -8.04
C ASN A 95 -21.45 30.85 -6.60
N THR A 96 -22.13 31.41 -5.59
CA THR A 96 -21.76 31.19 -4.18
C THR A 96 -21.93 29.72 -3.78
N TRP A 97 -22.96 29.04 -4.30
CA TRP A 97 -23.17 27.61 -4.07
C TRP A 97 -22.05 26.78 -4.67
N GLN A 98 -21.69 27.04 -5.94
CA GLN A 98 -20.62 26.32 -6.63
C GLN A 98 -19.26 26.51 -5.93
N LEU A 99 -18.94 27.74 -5.53
CA LEU A 99 -17.70 28.08 -4.84
C LEU A 99 -17.58 27.40 -3.49
N THR A 100 -18.57 27.60 -2.62
CA THR A 100 -18.56 27.07 -1.25
C THR A 100 -18.34 25.55 -1.24
N ILE A 101 -18.99 24.85 -2.17
CA ILE A 101 -18.91 23.39 -2.21
C ILE A 101 -17.61 22.90 -2.83
N SER A 102 -17.19 23.51 -3.94
CA SER A 102 -15.91 23.16 -4.57
C SER A 102 -14.75 23.34 -3.59
N ASP A 103 -14.75 24.41 -2.82
CA ASP A 103 -13.68 24.70 -1.87
C ASP A 103 -13.77 23.82 -0.62
N SER A 104 -14.99 23.46 -0.19
CA SER A 104 -15.18 22.43 0.86
C SER A 104 -14.61 21.07 0.43
N GLN A 105 -14.81 20.69 -0.83
CA GLN A 105 -14.24 19.45 -1.39
C GLN A 105 -12.72 19.53 -1.48
N ALA A 106 -12.15 20.68 -1.85
CA ALA A 106 -10.71 20.87 -1.91
C ALA A 106 -10.05 20.69 -0.52
N ILE A 107 -10.69 21.17 0.56
CA ILE A 107 -10.23 20.94 1.93
C ILE A 107 -10.24 19.43 2.25
N ILE A 108 -11.30 18.72 1.87
CA ILE A 108 -11.41 17.27 2.08
C ILE A 108 -10.29 16.53 1.33
N ASN A 109 -10.03 16.88 0.07
CA ASN A 109 -8.99 16.26 -0.75
C ASN A 109 -7.62 16.41 -0.10
N MET A 110 -7.27 17.62 0.34
CA MET A 110 -6.00 17.89 1.03
C MET A 110 -5.81 17.03 2.30
N VAL A 111 -6.89 16.73 3.03
CA VAL A 111 -6.84 15.79 4.17
C VAL A 111 -6.61 14.36 3.68
N PHE A 112 -7.30 13.94 2.63
CA PHE A 112 -7.14 12.61 2.06
C PHE A 112 -5.75 12.38 1.45
N ASP A 113 -5.14 13.37 0.81
CA ASP A 113 -3.78 13.26 0.28
C ASP A 113 -2.77 12.97 1.38
N ALA A 114 -2.87 13.68 2.51
CA ALA A 114 -2.05 13.42 3.69
C ALA A 114 -2.30 12.00 4.25
N PHE A 115 -3.55 11.56 4.31
CA PHE A 115 -3.90 10.23 4.80
C PHE A 115 -3.42 9.12 3.85
N LEU A 116 -3.57 9.27 2.54
CA LEU A 116 -3.12 8.31 1.54
C LEU A 116 -1.59 8.20 1.50
N MET A 117 -0.89 9.33 1.66
CA MET A 117 0.56 9.32 1.81
C MET A 117 0.96 8.54 3.05
N ARG A 118 0.30 8.77 4.19
CA ARG A 118 0.55 8.04 5.43
C ARG A 118 0.24 6.54 5.31
N GLN A 119 -0.87 6.17 4.68
CA GLN A 119 -1.20 4.76 4.40
C GLN A 119 -0.10 4.09 3.58
N GLN A 120 0.40 4.77 2.54
CA GLN A 120 1.45 4.23 1.67
C GLN A 120 2.75 4.00 2.44
N LEU A 121 3.20 4.98 3.24
CA LEU A 121 4.42 4.87 4.04
C LEU A 121 4.32 3.74 5.09
N ASN A 122 3.18 3.66 5.79
CA ASN A 122 2.94 2.63 6.79
C ASN A 122 2.91 1.23 6.19
N SER A 123 2.24 1.07 5.05
CA SER A 123 2.17 -0.22 4.35
C SER A 123 3.56 -0.68 3.91
N HIS A 124 4.37 0.23 3.36
CA HIS A 124 5.74 -0.05 2.95
C HIS A 124 6.60 -0.53 4.12
N GLU A 125 6.62 0.21 5.24
CA GLU A 125 7.40 -0.16 6.42
C GLU A 125 7.01 -1.55 6.95
N SER A 126 5.70 -1.83 7.02
CA SER A 126 5.19 -3.13 7.44
C SER A 126 5.66 -4.26 6.52
N LEU A 127 5.54 -4.06 5.20
CA LEU A 127 5.94 -5.06 4.20
C LEU A 127 7.45 -5.34 4.19
N MET A 128 8.28 -4.33 4.41
CA MET A 128 9.73 -4.51 4.52
C MET A 128 10.11 -5.35 5.74
N VAL A 129 9.46 -5.11 6.89
CA VAL A 129 9.68 -5.94 8.09
C VAL A 129 9.26 -7.38 7.81
N VAL A 130 8.08 -7.58 7.22
CA VAL A 130 7.58 -8.92 6.86
C VAL A 130 8.55 -9.65 5.94
N ALA A 131 9.03 -9.00 4.87
CA ALA A 131 10.00 -9.60 3.96
C ALA A 131 11.29 -10.00 4.68
N ALA A 132 11.82 -9.15 5.56
CA ALA A 132 13.00 -9.46 6.37
C ALA A 132 12.77 -10.67 7.30
N CYS A 133 11.63 -10.72 7.99
CA CYS A 133 11.31 -11.84 8.88
C CYS A 133 11.09 -13.16 8.10
N LEU A 134 10.45 -13.12 6.94
CA LEU A 134 10.30 -14.31 6.07
C LEU A 134 11.67 -14.82 5.60
N ARG A 135 12.56 -13.92 5.14
CA ARG A 135 13.94 -14.27 4.75
C ARG A 135 14.74 -14.87 5.91
N SER A 136 14.56 -14.35 7.13
CA SER A 136 15.17 -14.86 8.35
C SER A 136 14.78 -16.33 8.58
N ARG A 137 13.47 -16.65 8.55
CA ARG A 137 12.99 -18.04 8.69
C ARG A 137 13.44 -18.95 7.54
N THR A 138 13.32 -18.51 6.29
CA THR A 138 13.76 -19.30 5.14
C THR A 138 15.23 -19.70 5.24
N THR A 139 16.08 -18.81 5.78
CA THR A 139 17.50 -19.11 6.00
C THR A 139 17.69 -20.26 7.02
N SER A 140 16.95 -20.24 8.13
CA SER A 140 16.95 -21.33 9.10
C SER A 140 16.39 -22.63 8.53
N HIS A 141 15.28 -22.58 7.79
CA HIS A 141 14.68 -23.74 7.14
C HIS A 141 15.67 -24.39 6.16
N LYS A 142 16.33 -23.60 5.29
CA LYS A 142 17.38 -24.09 4.38
C LYS A 142 18.50 -24.80 5.13
N ARG A 143 18.95 -24.24 6.25
CA ARG A 143 20.02 -24.80 7.08
C ARG A 143 19.62 -26.16 7.65
N MET A 144 18.42 -26.25 8.24
CA MET A 144 17.87 -27.49 8.80
C MET A 144 17.64 -28.56 7.73
N LEU A 145 17.05 -28.19 6.59
CA LEU A 145 16.85 -29.12 5.46
C LEU A 145 18.18 -29.64 4.90
N ASN A 146 19.20 -28.78 4.77
CA ASN A 146 20.52 -29.22 4.35
C ASN A 146 21.15 -30.21 5.35
N GLN A 147 20.96 -30.01 6.65
CA GLN A 147 21.41 -30.95 7.66
C GLN A 147 20.73 -32.32 7.52
N LEU A 148 19.41 -32.35 7.29
CA LEU A 148 18.66 -33.59 7.06
C LEU A 148 19.17 -34.32 5.82
N ILE A 149 19.32 -33.64 4.68
CA ILE A 149 19.80 -34.28 3.44
C ILE A 149 21.25 -34.76 3.58
N ARG A 150 22.13 -33.97 4.23
CA ARG A 150 23.54 -34.37 4.46
C ARG A 150 23.70 -35.53 5.41
N SER A 151 22.76 -35.74 6.34
CA SER A 151 22.77 -36.90 7.22
C SER A 151 22.63 -38.23 6.46
N GLY A 152 22.24 -38.19 5.18
CA GLY A 152 22.08 -39.36 4.32
C GLY A 152 20.82 -40.17 4.62
N LYS A 153 20.09 -39.84 5.70
CA LYS A 153 18.86 -40.52 6.12
C LYS A 153 17.68 -40.29 5.17
N TYR A 154 17.69 -39.20 4.40
CA TYR A 154 16.56 -38.82 3.56
C TYR A 154 16.95 -38.60 2.11
N LYS A 155 16.11 -39.10 1.20
CA LYS A 155 16.30 -38.97 -0.25
C LYS A 155 15.60 -37.75 -0.80
N LYS A 156 16.20 -37.18 -1.85
CA LYS A 156 15.56 -36.14 -2.67
C LYS A 156 14.26 -36.67 -3.29
N VAL A 157 13.25 -35.82 -3.35
CA VAL A 157 11.92 -36.12 -3.87
C VAL A 157 11.80 -35.64 -5.32
N LYS A 158 11.03 -36.36 -6.13
CA LYS A 158 10.68 -35.91 -7.48
C LYS A 158 9.62 -34.81 -7.42
N SER A 159 9.72 -33.78 -8.26
CA SER A 159 8.76 -32.67 -8.30
C SER A 159 7.30 -33.11 -8.40
N THR A 160 7.00 -34.17 -9.15
CA THR A 160 5.62 -34.68 -9.31
C THR A 160 5.03 -35.21 -8.01
N GLN A 161 5.83 -35.93 -7.22
CA GLN A 161 5.38 -36.44 -5.91
C GLN A 161 5.17 -35.31 -4.91
N PHE A 162 6.03 -34.29 -4.95
CA PHE A 162 5.91 -33.12 -4.09
C PHE A 162 4.66 -32.28 -4.44
N GLN A 163 4.27 -32.26 -5.72
CA GLN A 163 3.11 -31.51 -6.19
C GLN A 163 1.77 -32.13 -5.74
N GLU A 164 1.73 -33.45 -5.57
CA GLU A 164 0.57 -34.20 -5.08
C GLU A 164 0.41 -34.17 -3.55
N LEU A 165 1.40 -33.64 -2.81
CA LEU A 165 1.31 -33.52 -1.35
C LEU A 165 0.17 -32.57 -0.95
N GLN A 166 -0.75 -33.11 -0.16
CA GLN A 166 -1.81 -32.34 0.49
C GLN A 166 -1.54 -32.31 2.00
N GLN A 167 -1.86 -31.18 2.61
CA GLN A 167 -1.84 -31.05 4.06
C GLN A 167 -3.27 -30.91 4.58
N THR A 168 -3.58 -31.62 5.66
CA THR A 168 -4.91 -31.63 6.29
C THR A 168 -5.00 -30.73 7.51
N ASP A 169 -3.86 -30.31 8.08
CA ASP A 169 -3.81 -29.55 9.34
C ASP A 169 -4.10 -28.05 9.16
N PHE A 170 -3.98 -27.54 7.94
CA PHE A 170 -4.21 -26.14 7.60
C PHE A 170 -5.22 -26.03 6.46
N GLU A 171 -5.94 -24.91 6.40
CA GLU A 171 -6.86 -24.63 5.30
C GLU A 171 -6.10 -24.61 3.96
N SER A 172 -6.69 -25.23 2.94
CA SER A 172 -6.05 -25.36 1.62
C SER A 172 -5.96 -24.03 0.86
N GLU A 173 -6.76 -23.04 1.23
CA GLU A 173 -6.86 -21.76 0.54
C GLU A 173 -6.63 -20.59 1.51
N LEU A 174 -6.14 -19.47 0.96
CA LEU A 174 -6.10 -18.22 1.68
C LEU A 174 -7.53 -17.67 1.88
N PRO A 175 -7.75 -16.77 2.86
CA PRO A 175 -9.07 -16.22 3.13
C PRO A 175 -9.77 -15.72 1.86
N ALA A 176 -11.04 -16.05 1.69
CA ALA A 176 -11.83 -15.59 0.55
C ALA A 176 -12.24 -14.10 0.70
N GLU A 177 -12.42 -13.42 -0.43
CA GLU A 177 -12.99 -12.06 -0.41
C GLU A 177 -14.48 -12.07 -0.06
N ASN A 178 -14.89 -11.13 0.79
CA ASN A 178 -16.29 -10.84 1.08
C ASN A 178 -17.04 -10.34 -0.17
N TRP A 179 -18.38 -10.38 -0.16
CA TRP A 179 -19.21 -9.92 -1.29
C TRP A 179 -19.01 -8.42 -1.60
N LEU A 180 -18.91 -7.57 -0.57
CA LEU A 180 -18.51 -6.15 -0.70
C LEU A 180 -17.12 -6.03 -1.31
N GLY A 181 -16.24 -6.97 -0.94
CA GLY A 181 -14.94 -7.21 -1.56
C GLY A 181 -15.05 -7.24 -3.08
N ARG A 182 -15.82 -8.19 -3.58
CA ARG A 182 -16.01 -8.42 -5.01
C ARG A 182 -16.59 -7.22 -5.74
N ILE A 183 -17.58 -6.53 -5.16
CA ILE A 183 -18.17 -5.32 -5.78
C ILE A 183 -17.15 -4.20 -5.89
N SER A 184 -16.43 -3.87 -4.81
CA SER A 184 -15.45 -2.79 -4.86
C SER A 184 -14.25 -3.17 -5.74
N THR A 185 -13.88 -4.44 -5.85
CA THR A 185 -12.88 -4.92 -6.83
C THR A 185 -13.38 -4.73 -8.27
N ALA A 186 -14.66 -4.99 -8.55
CA ALA A 186 -15.24 -4.73 -9.86
C ALA A 186 -15.27 -3.21 -10.19
N VAL A 187 -15.68 -2.37 -9.24
CA VAL A 187 -15.65 -0.91 -9.39
C VAL A 187 -14.21 -0.40 -9.60
N SER A 188 -13.25 -0.96 -8.86
CA SER A 188 -11.83 -0.60 -9.00
C SER A 188 -11.31 -0.97 -10.38
N THR A 189 -11.65 -2.16 -10.86
CA THR A 189 -11.26 -2.64 -12.19
C THR A 189 -11.84 -1.72 -13.27
N PHE A 190 -13.10 -1.28 -13.11
CA PHE A 190 -13.71 -0.31 -14.01
C PHE A 190 -13.00 1.05 -13.96
N MET A 191 -12.77 1.62 -12.77
CA MET A 191 -12.17 2.94 -12.61
C MET A 191 -10.70 2.99 -13.08
N GLY A 192 -9.93 1.96 -12.77
CA GLY A 192 -8.53 1.82 -13.18
C GLY A 192 -8.36 1.36 -14.64
N HIS A 193 -9.44 1.15 -15.39
CA HIS A 193 -9.35 0.72 -16.78
C HIS A 193 -8.87 1.87 -17.69
N ILE A 194 -8.03 1.56 -18.68
CA ILE A 194 -7.50 2.57 -19.61
C ILE A 194 -8.59 3.31 -20.39
N VAL A 195 -9.70 2.63 -20.69
CA VAL A 195 -10.87 3.25 -21.36
C VAL A 195 -11.49 4.32 -20.49
N THR A 196 -11.51 4.14 -19.17
CA THR A 196 -12.01 5.14 -18.22
C THR A 196 -11.09 6.35 -18.18
N VAL A 197 -9.76 6.13 -18.17
CA VAL A 197 -8.76 7.20 -18.28
C VAL A 197 -8.91 7.98 -19.59
N PHE A 198 -9.12 7.29 -20.71
CA PHE A 198 -9.35 7.93 -22.01
C PHE A 198 -10.68 8.70 -22.02
N GLY A 199 -11.75 8.11 -21.48
CA GLY A 199 -13.05 8.75 -21.32
C GLY A 199 -12.98 10.04 -20.50
N PHE A 200 -12.17 10.07 -19.43
CA PHE A 200 -11.91 11.29 -18.66
C PHE A 200 -11.35 12.41 -19.56
N TRP A 201 -10.32 12.13 -20.35
CA TRP A 201 -9.76 13.14 -21.26
C TRP A 201 -10.71 13.56 -22.37
N VAL A 202 -11.52 12.64 -22.90
CA VAL A 202 -12.59 12.98 -23.86
C VAL A 202 -13.56 14.00 -23.23
N CYS A 203 -13.99 13.80 -21.99
CA CYS A 203 -14.84 14.74 -21.28
C CYS A 203 -14.16 16.12 -21.09
N ILE A 204 -12.87 16.14 -20.75
CA ILE A 204 -12.11 17.41 -20.63
C ILE A 204 -12.02 18.14 -21.97
N PHE A 205 -11.72 17.44 -23.08
CA PHE A 205 -11.65 18.07 -24.40
C PHE A 205 -13.00 18.59 -24.87
N ILE A 206 -14.09 17.87 -24.58
CA ILE A 206 -15.45 18.34 -24.83
C ILE A 206 -15.69 19.65 -24.06
N TRP A 207 -15.41 19.68 -22.77
CA TRP A 207 -15.55 20.88 -21.94
C TRP A 207 -14.73 22.08 -22.47
N ILE A 208 -13.47 21.85 -22.88
CA ILE A 208 -12.63 22.88 -23.52
C ILE A 208 -13.30 23.40 -24.80
N GLY A 209 -13.84 22.51 -25.64
CA GLY A 209 -14.54 22.88 -26.88
C GLY A 209 -15.75 23.79 -26.65
N PHE A 210 -16.50 23.59 -25.56
CA PHE A 210 -17.60 24.45 -25.17
C PHE A 210 -17.17 25.83 -24.62
N GLY A 211 -15.88 26.01 -24.28
CA GLY A 211 -15.37 27.27 -23.73
C GLY A 211 -15.66 28.48 -24.63
N LYS A 212 -15.52 28.33 -25.96
CA LYS A 212 -15.83 29.40 -26.93
C LYS A 212 -17.31 29.79 -26.90
N TYR A 213 -18.22 28.82 -26.82
CA TYR A 213 -19.66 29.08 -26.76
C TYR A 213 -20.05 29.78 -25.44
N CYS A 214 -19.34 29.47 -24.35
CA CYS A 214 -19.53 30.09 -23.04
C CYS A 214 -18.69 31.36 -22.81
N ASN A 215 -18.10 31.93 -23.86
CA ASN A 215 -17.22 33.12 -23.82
C ASN A 215 -16.08 33.03 -22.80
N TRP A 216 -15.58 31.82 -22.52
CA TRP A 216 -14.53 31.57 -21.52
C TRP A 216 -14.84 32.17 -20.14
N SER A 217 -16.14 32.23 -19.78
CA SER A 217 -16.63 32.83 -18.54
C SER A 217 -16.14 32.13 -17.27
N ASP A 218 -16.12 32.87 -16.15
CA ASP A 218 -15.80 32.30 -14.84
C ASP A 218 -16.78 31.18 -14.45
N THR A 219 -18.07 31.30 -14.80
CA THR A 219 -19.07 30.24 -14.56
C THR A 219 -18.75 28.95 -15.32
N TRP A 220 -18.24 29.03 -16.56
CA TRP A 220 -17.79 27.85 -17.31
C TRP A 220 -16.59 27.14 -16.64
N GLN A 221 -15.69 27.91 -16.01
CA GLN A 221 -14.58 27.37 -15.21
C GLN A 221 -15.06 26.76 -13.88
N LEU A 222 -16.02 27.41 -13.22
CA LEU A 222 -16.58 26.92 -11.95
C LEU A 222 -17.30 25.58 -12.10
N TYR A 223 -18.02 25.36 -13.22
CA TYR A 223 -18.67 24.07 -13.48
C TYR A 223 -17.68 22.92 -13.53
N ILE A 224 -16.56 23.08 -14.25
CA ILE A 224 -15.55 22.02 -14.27
C ILE A 224 -14.87 21.88 -12.92
N ASN A 225 -14.56 22.99 -12.24
CA ASN A 225 -13.89 22.98 -10.95
C ASN A 225 -14.68 22.17 -9.91
N SER A 226 -15.98 22.43 -9.82
CA SER A 226 -16.86 21.72 -8.91
C SER A 226 -17.05 20.26 -9.32
N SER A 227 -17.12 19.97 -10.62
CA SER A 227 -17.24 18.59 -11.12
C SER A 227 -16.00 17.75 -10.86
N THR A 228 -14.80 18.29 -11.12
CA THR A 228 -13.52 17.59 -10.88
C THR A 228 -13.22 17.47 -9.40
N SER A 229 -13.56 18.47 -8.59
CA SER A 229 -13.42 18.40 -7.12
C SER A 229 -14.31 17.31 -6.52
N ALA A 230 -15.55 17.18 -7.00
CA ALA A 230 -16.46 16.12 -6.59
C ALA A 230 -15.97 14.73 -7.00
N LEU A 231 -15.49 14.61 -8.25
CA LEU A 231 -14.86 13.39 -8.74
C LEU A 231 -13.66 13.01 -7.87
N MET A 232 -12.83 13.99 -7.50
CA MET A 232 -11.67 13.76 -6.65
C MET A 232 -12.06 13.22 -5.28
N VAL A 233 -13.03 13.83 -4.59
CA VAL A 233 -13.51 13.34 -3.29
C VAL A 233 -13.97 11.89 -3.40
N PHE A 234 -14.71 11.57 -4.46
CA PHE A 234 -15.15 10.19 -4.72
C PHE A 234 -13.97 9.25 -4.91
N ILE A 235 -13.02 9.58 -5.79
CA ILE A 235 -11.88 8.72 -6.13
C ILE A 235 -10.93 8.55 -4.93
N LEU A 236 -10.61 9.62 -4.19
CA LEU A 236 -9.72 9.56 -3.03
C LEU A 236 -10.34 8.74 -1.89
N ALA A 237 -11.62 8.97 -1.58
CA ALA A 237 -12.32 8.18 -0.56
C ALA A 237 -12.41 6.70 -0.97
N PHE A 238 -12.67 6.43 -2.25
CA PHE A 238 -12.69 5.07 -2.79
C PHE A 238 -11.32 4.39 -2.72
N LEU A 239 -10.26 5.11 -3.11
CA LEU A 239 -8.88 4.62 -3.07
C LEU A 239 -8.42 4.34 -1.64
N ALA A 240 -8.73 5.24 -0.69
CA ALA A 240 -8.43 5.05 0.73
C ALA A 240 -9.15 3.80 1.28
N ASN A 241 -10.40 3.58 0.85
CA ASN A 241 -11.16 2.39 1.24
C ASN A 241 -10.57 1.10 0.70
N ILE A 242 -10.25 1.09 -0.59
CA ILE A 242 -9.63 -0.06 -1.25
C ILE A 242 -8.29 -0.41 -0.60
N ARG A 243 -7.41 0.57 -0.42
CA ARG A 243 -6.09 0.35 0.21
C ARG A 243 -6.20 -0.23 1.61
N GLU A 244 -7.09 0.31 2.43
CA GLU A 244 -7.33 -0.16 3.80
C GLU A 244 -7.82 -1.62 3.80
N ARG A 245 -8.81 -1.91 2.95
CA ARG A 245 -9.36 -3.27 2.78
C ARG A 245 -8.29 -4.27 2.31
N HIS A 246 -7.46 -3.90 1.34
CA HIS A 246 -6.38 -4.77 0.86
C HIS A 246 -5.29 -4.97 1.90
N THR A 247 -4.98 -3.95 2.70
CA THR A 247 -4.05 -4.07 3.83
C THR A 247 -4.57 -5.08 4.86
N LYS A 248 -5.87 -5.03 5.20
CA LYS A 248 -6.53 -6.00 6.07
C LYS A 248 -6.51 -7.41 5.50
N TYR A 249 -6.81 -7.56 4.22
CA TYR A 249 -6.73 -8.85 3.52
C TYR A 249 -5.31 -9.44 3.58
N MET A 250 -4.32 -8.64 3.17
CA MET A 250 -2.92 -9.02 3.17
C MET A 250 -2.42 -9.43 4.55
N THR A 251 -2.85 -8.72 5.59
CA THR A 251 -2.51 -9.05 6.99
C THR A 251 -3.03 -10.44 7.36
N ARG A 252 -4.26 -10.79 7.00
CA ARG A 252 -4.81 -12.14 7.24
C ARG A 252 -4.07 -13.22 6.45
N CYS A 253 -3.68 -12.94 5.20
CA CYS A 253 -2.86 -13.87 4.42
C CYS A 253 -1.49 -14.10 5.09
N LEU A 254 -0.85 -13.03 5.55
CA LEU A 254 0.42 -13.09 6.26
C LEU A 254 0.30 -13.82 7.60
N GLU A 255 -0.80 -13.65 8.34
CA GLU A 255 -1.09 -14.44 9.55
C GLU A 255 -1.16 -15.94 9.26
N SER A 256 -1.82 -16.34 8.17
CA SER A 256 -1.86 -17.75 7.75
C SER A 256 -0.49 -18.28 7.34
N ILE A 257 0.26 -17.51 6.54
CA ILE A 257 1.64 -17.86 6.15
C ILE A 257 2.53 -18.00 7.40
N TRP A 258 2.41 -17.08 8.35
CA TRP A 258 3.20 -17.07 9.57
C TRP A 258 2.95 -18.30 10.44
N LYS A 259 1.69 -18.75 10.54
CA LYS A 259 1.32 -19.97 11.27
C LYS A 259 1.94 -21.22 10.63
N VAL A 260 1.85 -21.33 9.30
CA VAL A 260 2.45 -22.46 8.56
C VAL A 260 3.97 -22.43 8.67
N ASP A 261 4.59 -21.25 8.54
CA ASP A 261 6.03 -21.08 8.70
C ASP A 261 6.51 -21.45 10.11
N ALA A 262 5.80 -21.03 11.16
CA ALA A 262 6.13 -21.38 12.53
C ALA A 262 5.99 -22.90 12.77
N ALA A 263 4.95 -23.53 12.21
CA ALA A 263 4.77 -24.97 12.30
C ALA A 263 5.86 -25.73 11.54
N LEU A 264 6.27 -25.25 10.36
CA LEU A 264 7.38 -25.81 9.60
C LEU A 264 8.69 -25.72 10.38
N GLU A 265 8.99 -24.55 10.96
CA GLU A 265 10.18 -24.33 11.77
C GLU A 265 10.22 -25.32 12.94
N LEU A 266 9.12 -25.41 13.69
CA LEU A 266 9.02 -26.30 14.84
C LEU A 266 9.27 -27.77 14.44
N ARG A 267 8.63 -28.24 13.37
CA ARG A 267 8.78 -29.62 12.88
C ARG A 267 10.22 -29.89 12.44
N LEU A 268 10.83 -28.97 11.70
CA LEU A 268 12.23 -29.08 11.29
C LEU A 268 13.18 -29.12 12.49
N ARG A 269 12.97 -28.28 13.50
CA ARG A 269 13.78 -28.27 14.73
C ARG A 269 13.64 -29.57 15.50
N THR A 270 12.43 -30.12 15.62
CA THR A 270 12.20 -31.41 16.28
C THR A 270 12.96 -32.55 15.60
N VAL A 271 12.96 -32.59 14.26
CA VAL A 271 13.65 -33.66 13.51
C VAL A 271 15.17 -33.46 13.48
N THR A 272 15.65 -32.22 13.40
CA THR A 272 17.09 -31.92 13.33
C THR A 272 17.78 -31.78 14.69
N GLY A 273 17.02 -31.56 15.76
CA GLY A 273 17.54 -31.14 17.06
C GLY A 273 18.13 -29.71 17.05
N ASP A 274 17.74 -28.88 16.07
CA ASP A 274 18.34 -27.56 15.89
C ASP A 274 17.85 -26.54 16.91
N ASN A 275 18.77 -26.06 17.75
CA ASN A 275 18.53 -25.05 18.78
C ASN A 275 19.16 -23.68 18.46
N ILE A 276 19.61 -23.46 17.22
CA ILE A 276 20.25 -22.19 16.82
C ILE A 276 19.15 -21.18 16.48
N GLU A 277 19.27 -19.98 17.02
CA GLU A 277 18.33 -18.88 16.77
C GLU A 277 18.27 -18.46 15.29
N ASN A 278 17.12 -17.98 14.87
CA ASN A 278 16.94 -17.44 13.52
C ASN A 278 17.84 -16.20 13.31
N PRO A 279 18.59 -16.12 12.19
CA PRO A 279 19.52 -15.03 11.96
C PRO A 279 18.77 -13.72 11.69
N ALA A 280 19.31 -12.60 12.17
CA ALA A 280 18.83 -11.28 11.78
C ALA A 280 19.15 -11.01 10.31
N VAL A 281 18.14 -10.54 9.56
CA VAL A 281 18.29 -10.13 8.16
C VAL A 281 18.18 -8.62 8.09
N LEU A 282 19.22 -7.98 7.57
CA LEU A 282 19.25 -6.56 7.27
C LEU A 282 18.91 -6.35 5.78
N ILE A 283 17.78 -5.70 5.53
CA ILE A 283 17.45 -5.13 4.23
C ILE A 283 18.06 -3.72 4.18
N PRO A 284 19.08 -3.47 3.33
CA PRO A 284 19.72 -2.17 3.26
C PRO A 284 18.78 -1.12 2.64
N ALA A 285 18.91 0.13 3.05
CA ALA A 285 18.18 1.22 2.40
C ALA A 285 18.70 1.43 0.96
N HIS A 286 17.80 1.49 -0.02
CA HIS A 286 18.16 1.80 -1.41
C HIS A 286 18.80 3.19 -1.52
N LYS A 287 19.84 3.28 -2.35
CA LYS A 287 20.48 4.56 -2.66
C LYS A 287 19.54 5.42 -3.49
N ARG A 288 19.22 6.62 -3.00
CA ARG A 288 18.33 7.58 -3.68
C ARG A 288 19.11 8.67 -4.40
N SER A 289 18.58 9.15 -5.52
CA SER A 289 19.05 10.37 -6.18
C SER A 289 18.80 11.59 -5.28
N ARG A 290 19.44 12.73 -5.58
CA ARG A 290 19.18 13.97 -4.81
C ARG A 290 17.74 14.46 -4.99
N ILE A 291 17.19 14.31 -6.19
CA ILE A 291 15.81 14.72 -6.51
C ILE A 291 14.84 13.80 -5.77
N GLN A 292 15.03 12.48 -5.87
CA GLN A 292 14.21 11.52 -5.14
C GLN A 292 14.26 11.74 -3.63
N ARG A 293 15.43 12.07 -3.07
CA ARG A 293 15.54 12.42 -1.64
C ARG A 293 14.69 13.64 -1.26
N ALA A 294 14.60 14.65 -2.14
CA ALA A 294 13.75 15.81 -1.90
C ALA A 294 12.25 15.45 -1.96
N ILE A 295 11.88 14.56 -2.90
CA ILE A 295 10.51 14.03 -3.00
C ILE A 295 10.17 13.22 -1.74
N ASP A 296 11.05 12.32 -1.32
CA ASP A 296 10.88 11.51 -0.10
C ASP A 296 10.78 12.40 1.16
N TYR A 297 11.55 13.50 1.21
CA TYR A 297 11.44 14.49 2.30
C TYR A 297 10.06 15.12 2.35
N TYR A 298 9.54 15.56 1.20
CA TYR A 298 8.20 16.15 1.11
C TYR A 298 7.13 15.13 1.48
N ALA A 299 7.23 13.91 0.98
CA ALA A 299 6.32 12.82 1.28
C ALA A 299 6.28 12.49 2.79
N ASP A 300 7.45 12.42 3.43
CA ASP A 300 7.53 12.25 4.88
C ASP A 300 6.96 13.47 5.62
N LEU A 301 7.20 14.70 5.15
CA LEU A 301 6.59 15.88 5.75
C LEU A 301 5.07 15.78 5.73
N VAL A 302 4.47 15.51 4.58
CA VAL A 302 3.01 15.42 4.38
C VAL A 302 2.39 14.24 5.12
N GLY A 303 3.01 13.06 5.06
CA GLY A 303 2.49 11.82 5.67
C GLY A 303 2.75 11.67 7.18
N THR A 304 3.61 12.51 7.77
CA THR A 304 3.90 12.45 9.21
C THR A 304 2.94 13.32 10.03
N LEU A 305 2.95 13.12 11.35
CA LEU A 305 2.20 13.96 12.30
C LEU A 305 2.51 15.46 12.12
N VAL A 306 3.74 15.80 11.72
CA VAL A 306 4.14 17.20 11.50
C VAL A 306 3.33 17.83 10.37
N GLY A 307 3.21 17.16 9.22
CA GLY A 307 2.40 17.64 8.09
C GLY A 307 0.95 17.83 8.47
N ILE A 308 0.37 16.88 9.21
CA ILE A 308 -1.02 16.95 9.64
C ILE A 308 -1.23 18.11 10.63
N MET A 309 -0.28 18.36 11.54
CA MET A 309 -0.35 19.52 12.43
C MET A 309 -0.24 20.85 11.66
N ILE A 310 0.61 20.91 10.63
CA ILE A 310 0.71 22.08 9.74
C ILE A 310 -0.62 22.28 9.00
N LEU A 311 -1.20 21.21 8.47
CA LEU A 311 -2.50 21.23 7.79
C LEU A 311 -3.60 21.79 8.70
N ILE A 312 -3.72 21.26 9.92
CA ILE A 312 -4.68 21.73 10.92
C ILE A 312 -4.44 23.20 11.24
N PHE A 313 -3.17 23.60 11.44
CA PHE A 313 -2.83 24.99 11.72
C PHE A 313 -3.25 25.94 10.60
N VAL A 314 -2.96 25.58 9.33
CA VAL A 314 -3.37 26.37 8.16
C VAL A 314 -4.89 26.51 8.10
N LEU A 315 -5.63 25.43 8.33
CA LEU A 315 -7.11 25.47 8.36
C LEU A 315 -7.65 26.33 9.50
N VAL A 316 -7.07 26.25 10.70
CA VAL A 316 -7.46 27.08 11.85
C VAL A 316 -7.20 28.56 11.57
N VAL A 317 -6.03 28.90 11.02
CA VAL A 317 -5.69 30.28 10.65
C VAL A 317 -6.65 30.80 9.59
N TRP A 318 -6.97 29.99 8.57
CA TRP A 318 -7.97 30.35 7.58
C TRP A 318 -9.34 30.60 8.23
N VAL A 319 -9.89 29.67 9.01
CA VAL A 319 -11.18 29.90 9.70
C VAL A 319 -11.15 31.14 10.59
N ALA A 320 -10.05 31.41 11.30
CA ALA A 320 -9.92 32.56 12.20
C ALA A 320 -9.90 33.91 11.47
N ILE A 321 -9.36 33.98 10.25
CA ILE A 321 -9.31 35.21 9.44
C ILE A 321 -10.65 35.44 8.71
N GLY A 322 -11.39 34.37 8.41
CA GLY A 322 -12.65 34.42 7.67
C GLY A 322 -13.67 35.47 8.12
N PRO A 323 -13.92 35.68 9.44
CA PRO A 323 -14.82 36.72 9.92
C PRO A 323 -14.41 38.14 9.50
N ALA A 324 -13.11 38.44 9.49
CA ALA A 324 -12.59 39.75 9.09
C ALA A 324 -12.78 40.02 7.59
N LEU A 325 -12.90 38.96 6.78
CA LEU A 325 -13.11 39.02 5.34
C LEU A 325 -14.53 38.59 4.92
N HIS A 326 -15.45 38.51 5.89
CA HIS A 326 -16.88 38.22 5.71
C HIS A 326 -17.20 36.90 4.98
N PHE A 327 -16.26 35.94 4.93
CA PHE A 327 -16.43 34.68 4.19
C PHE A 327 -17.00 34.86 2.77
N ASN A 328 -16.57 35.91 2.06
CA ASN A 328 -17.04 36.19 0.72
C ASN A 328 -16.49 35.20 -0.33
N ALA A 329 -16.97 35.28 -1.58
CA ALA A 329 -16.54 34.40 -2.68
C ALA A 329 -15.01 34.37 -2.88
N ASN A 330 -14.32 35.50 -2.72
CA ASN A 330 -12.87 35.57 -2.86
C ASN A 330 -12.14 34.88 -1.68
N TRP A 331 -12.72 34.90 -0.48
CA TRP A 331 -12.17 34.20 0.68
C TRP A 331 -12.23 32.68 0.53
N TRP A 332 -13.33 32.17 -0.02
CA TRP A 332 -13.49 30.77 -0.38
C TRP A 332 -12.51 30.36 -1.48
N LEU A 333 -12.43 31.13 -2.57
CA LEU A 333 -11.50 30.86 -3.68
C LEU A 333 -10.02 30.82 -3.24
N LEU A 334 -9.65 31.56 -2.20
CA LEU A 334 -8.28 31.57 -1.68
C LEU A 334 -7.88 30.19 -1.15
N ILE A 335 -8.75 29.51 -0.38
CA ILE A 335 -8.45 28.17 0.10
C ILE A 335 -8.49 27.15 -1.03
N GLY A 336 -9.42 27.30 -1.98
CA GLY A 336 -9.48 26.46 -3.18
C GLY A 336 -8.20 26.58 -4.02
N THR A 337 -7.68 27.78 -4.18
CA THR A 337 -6.42 28.04 -4.90
C THR A 337 -5.22 27.38 -4.22
N TYR A 338 -5.12 27.52 -2.89
CA TYR A 338 -4.07 26.87 -2.12
C TYR A 338 -4.16 25.35 -2.23
N ALA A 339 -5.36 24.80 -1.99
CA ALA A 339 -5.61 23.37 -2.06
C ALA A 339 -5.35 22.80 -3.45
N GLY A 340 -5.73 23.49 -4.53
CA GLY A 340 -5.44 23.07 -5.90
C GLY A 340 -3.95 22.99 -6.18
N LEU A 341 -3.18 24.02 -5.82
CA LEU A 341 -1.72 24.03 -6.05
C LEU A 341 -0.98 22.97 -5.23
N VAL A 342 -1.37 22.78 -3.96
CA VAL A 342 -0.80 21.75 -3.08
C VAL A 342 -1.21 20.36 -3.55
N GLY A 343 -2.49 20.15 -3.86
CA GLY A 343 -3.04 18.89 -4.37
C GLY A 343 -2.37 18.44 -5.66
N LEU A 344 -2.09 19.36 -6.59
CA LEU A 344 -1.30 19.05 -7.78
C LEU A 344 0.08 18.49 -7.44
N ASN A 345 0.80 19.14 -6.52
CA ASN A 345 2.10 18.67 -6.08
C ASN A 345 1.99 17.31 -5.37
N ASP A 346 0.98 17.15 -4.50
CA ASP A 346 0.71 15.91 -3.77
C ASP A 346 0.39 14.76 -4.73
N GLY A 347 -0.38 14.98 -5.79
CA GLY A 347 -0.67 13.99 -6.82
C GLY A 347 0.59 13.48 -7.53
N PHE A 348 1.51 14.38 -7.91
CA PHE A 348 2.81 14.00 -8.49
C PHE A 348 3.68 13.22 -7.50
N VAL A 349 3.82 13.73 -6.27
CA VAL A 349 4.67 13.12 -5.25
C VAL A 349 4.12 11.76 -4.82
N LEU A 350 2.82 11.65 -4.55
CA LEU A 350 2.16 10.40 -4.18
C LEU A 350 2.34 9.36 -5.27
N ARG A 351 2.18 9.74 -6.54
CA ARG A 351 2.39 8.80 -7.66
C ARG A 351 3.83 8.29 -7.74
N ASN A 352 4.81 9.19 -7.64
CA ASN A 352 6.22 8.81 -7.63
C ASN A 352 6.55 7.89 -6.46
N VAL A 353 6.16 8.27 -5.23
CA VAL A 353 6.44 7.51 -4.01
C VAL A 353 5.79 6.12 -4.07
N CYS A 354 4.54 6.01 -4.55
CA CYS A 354 3.88 4.71 -4.68
C CYS A 354 4.66 3.75 -5.59
N THR A 355 5.15 4.21 -6.75
CA THR A 355 5.95 3.36 -7.64
C THR A 355 7.30 3.04 -7.02
N VAL A 356 8.02 4.03 -6.51
CA VAL A 356 9.37 3.87 -5.97
C VAL A 356 9.41 2.94 -4.74
N LEU A 357 8.38 2.98 -3.89
CA LEU A 357 8.24 2.07 -2.76
C LEU A 357 7.75 0.70 -3.20
N GLY A 358 6.79 0.64 -4.12
CA GLY A 358 6.26 -0.62 -4.66
C GLY A 358 7.31 -1.45 -5.41
N ASP A 359 8.20 -0.81 -6.17
CA ASP A 359 9.29 -1.49 -6.87
C ASP A 359 10.28 -2.12 -5.88
N ASN A 360 10.62 -1.39 -4.81
CA ASN A 360 11.45 -1.92 -3.72
C ASN A 360 10.76 -3.11 -3.02
N GLU A 361 9.45 -3.00 -2.73
CA GLU A 361 8.68 -4.10 -2.17
C GLU A 361 8.68 -5.33 -3.08
N ASN A 362 8.53 -5.14 -4.38
CA ASN A 362 8.53 -6.24 -5.34
C ASN A 362 9.90 -6.90 -5.46
N GLU A 363 10.99 -6.14 -5.38
CA GLU A 363 12.36 -6.67 -5.37
C GLU A 363 12.61 -7.55 -4.13
N GLU A 364 12.23 -7.08 -2.95
CA GLU A 364 12.41 -7.84 -1.71
C GLU A 364 11.54 -9.11 -1.65
N PHE A 365 10.31 -9.06 -2.14
CA PHE A 365 9.47 -10.26 -2.25
C PHE A 365 9.96 -11.22 -3.33
N ALA A 366 10.55 -10.75 -4.42
CA ALA A 366 11.24 -11.61 -5.38
C ALA A 366 12.46 -12.30 -4.75
N HIS A 367 13.16 -11.64 -3.82
CA HIS A 367 14.22 -12.28 -3.03
C HIS A 367 13.69 -13.37 -2.09
N VAL A 368 12.52 -13.17 -1.47
CA VAL A 368 11.83 -14.22 -0.70
C VAL A 368 11.49 -15.41 -1.60
N GLU A 369 10.89 -15.16 -2.76
CA GLU A 369 10.54 -16.19 -3.74
C GLU A 369 11.76 -16.99 -4.21
N ASN A 370 12.83 -16.32 -4.63
CA ASN A 370 14.07 -16.99 -5.03
C ASN A 370 14.65 -17.82 -3.89
N SER A 371 14.61 -17.29 -2.66
CA SER A 371 15.06 -18.03 -1.48
C SER A 371 14.22 -19.28 -1.23
N ASP A 372 12.93 -19.26 -1.52
CA ASP A 372 12.07 -20.43 -1.39
C ASP A 372 12.36 -21.48 -2.45
N MET A 373 12.58 -21.05 -3.68
CA MET A 373 12.94 -21.95 -4.77
C MET A 373 14.27 -22.65 -4.51
N ASP A 374 15.27 -21.92 -4.01
CA ASP A 374 16.52 -22.52 -3.53
C ASP A 374 16.28 -23.55 -2.41
N MET A 375 15.34 -23.26 -1.50
CA MET A 375 15.01 -24.17 -0.40
C MET A 375 14.36 -25.47 -0.93
N LEU A 376 13.48 -25.35 -1.91
CA LEU A 376 12.89 -26.49 -2.61
C LEU A 376 13.92 -27.29 -3.43
N ALA A 377 14.91 -26.61 -4.01
CA ALA A 377 15.98 -27.28 -4.75
C ALA A 377 16.85 -28.20 -3.85
N ILE A 378 17.00 -27.88 -2.54
CA ILE A 378 17.70 -28.74 -1.57
C ILE A 378 17.05 -30.13 -1.51
N ILE A 379 15.71 -30.18 -1.51
CA ILE A 379 14.95 -31.43 -1.44
C ILE A 379 14.72 -32.08 -2.83
N GLY A 380 15.26 -31.50 -3.90
CA GLY A 380 15.19 -32.04 -5.26
C GLY A 380 14.03 -31.53 -6.12
N VAL A 381 13.30 -30.51 -5.68
CA VAL A 381 12.17 -29.92 -6.41
C VAL A 381 12.66 -28.70 -7.19
N GLU A 382 12.84 -28.85 -8.50
CA GLU A 382 13.34 -27.78 -9.37
C GLU A 382 12.24 -26.92 -10.00
N LYS A 383 11.00 -27.43 -10.06
CA LYS A 383 9.88 -26.74 -10.70
C LYS A 383 8.56 -27.06 -10.01
N LEU A 384 7.74 -26.02 -9.83
CA LEU A 384 6.34 -26.10 -9.41
C LEU A 384 5.47 -25.44 -10.47
N ASP A 385 4.28 -25.99 -10.69
CA ASP A 385 3.24 -25.27 -11.44
C ASP A 385 2.59 -24.26 -10.50
N GLU A 386 2.97 -23.00 -10.68
CA GLU A 386 2.49 -21.87 -9.89
C GLU A 386 1.53 -21.02 -10.72
N GLU A 387 0.54 -20.44 -10.04
CA GLU A 387 -0.33 -19.46 -10.67
C GLU A 387 0.48 -18.21 -11.00
N ARG A 388 0.20 -17.60 -12.16
CA ARG A 388 0.83 -16.34 -12.58
C ARG A 388 -0.23 -15.42 -13.14
N VAL A 389 -0.12 -14.14 -12.81
CA VAL A 389 -0.97 -13.10 -13.40
C VAL A 389 -0.66 -13.01 -14.90
N ALA A 390 -1.71 -13.01 -15.74
CA ALA A 390 -1.57 -12.92 -17.18
C ALA A 390 -1.28 -11.47 -17.62
N ASP A 391 -0.01 -11.15 -17.89
CA ASP A 391 0.45 -9.79 -18.22
C ASP A 391 0.23 -9.36 -19.69
N ASN A 392 -0.53 -10.13 -20.47
CA ASN A 392 -0.52 -10.03 -21.93
C ASN A 392 -1.57 -9.10 -22.55
N SER A 393 -2.43 -8.45 -21.77
CA SER A 393 -3.41 -7.51 -22.36
C SER A 393 -2.75 -6.20 -22.77
N LEU A 394 -3.14 -5.67 -23.95
CA LEU A 394 -2.68 -4.36 -24.44
C LEU A 394 -3.00 -3.25 -23.45
N THR A 395 -4.18 -3.31 -22.84
CA THR A 395 -4.63 -2.38 -21.78
C THR A 395 -3.66 -2.35 -20.60
N CYS A 396 -3.22 -3.52 -20.11
CA CYS A 396 -2.27 -3.61 -19.01
C CYS A 396 -0.94 -2.95 -19.38
N ARG A 397 -0.40 -3.25 -20.57
CA ARG A 397 0.87 -2.67 -21.04
C ARG A 397 0.81 -1.15 -21.17
N ILE A 398 -0.27 -0.61 -21.72
CA ILE A 398 -0.47 0.83 -21.83
C ILE A 398 -0.59 1.46 -20.43
N SER A 399 -1.35 0.84 -19.53
CA SER A 399 -1.49 1.33 -18.15
C SER A 399 -0.15 1.38 -17.42
N ILE A 400 0.68 0.33 -17.54
CA ILE A 400 2.04 0.30 -16.97
C ILE A 400 2.91 1.41 -17.58
N TRP A 401 2.88 1.58 -18.90
CA TRP A 401 3.67 2.60 -19.58
C TRP A 401 3.28 4.03 -19.15
N VAL A 402 1.99 4.35 -19.17
CA VAL A 402 1.47 5.64 -18.68
C VAL A 402 1.86 5.81 -17.21
N GLY A 403 1.69 4.75 -16.42
CA GLY A 403 2.02 4.71 -15.00
C GLY A 403 3.49 5.03 -14.71
N ASN A 404 4.42 4.53 -15.52
CA ASN A 404 5.86 4.73 -15.39
C ASN A 404 6.30 6.15 -15.76
N ILE A 405 5.69 6.74 -16.78
CA ILE A 405 5.93 8.15 -17.13
C ILE A 405 5.43 9.06 -16.00
N CYS A 406 4.24 8.78 -15.50
CA CYS A 406 3.58 9.57 -14.47
C CYS A 406 4.30 9.53 -13.12
N SER A 407 5.02 8.45 -12.81
CA SER A 407 5.74 8.28 -11.54
C SER A 407 7.20 8.72 -11.60
N HIS A 408 7.72 9.16 -12.75
CA HIS A 408 9.12 9.52 -12.88
C HIS A 408 9.48 10.79 -12.08
N GLU A 409 10.68 10.86 -11.49
CA GLU A 409 11.13 12.01 -10.67
C GLU A 409 11.09 13.34 -11.45
N GLN A 410 11.37 13.30 -12.75
CA GLN A 410 11.32 14.47 -13.64
C GLN A 410 9.89 14.99 -13.83
N THR A 411 8.89 14.12 -13.76
CA THR A 411 7.48 14.47 -13.86
C THR A 411 7.05 15.28 -12.64
N VAL A 412 7.59 14.98 -11.45
CA VAL A 412 7.40 15.79 -10.23
C VAL A 412 8.05 17.18 -10.38
N VAL A 413 9.26 17.25 -10.92
CA VAL A 413 9.93 18.54 -11.18
C VAL A 413 9.14 19.39 -12.18
N LEU A 414 8.61 18.76 -13.24
CA LEU A 414 7.72 19.43 -14.19
C LEU A 414 6.44 19.95 -13.53
N GLY A 415 5.88 19.19 -12.57
CA GLY A 415 4.77 19.62 -11.73
C GLY A 415 5.10 20.89 -10.95
N ALA A 416 6.26 20.94 -10.28
CA ALA A 416 6.71 22.14 -9.57
C ALA A 416 6.93 23.35 -10.51
N ILE A 417 7.49 23.13 -11.70
CA ILE A 417 7.64 24.18 -12.72
C ILE A 417 6.25 24.67 -13.18
N THR A 418 5.30 23.76 -13.35
CA THR A 418 3.92 24.08 -13.73
C THR A 418 3.26 24.96 -12.66
N ILE A 419 3.41 24.62 -11.38
CA ILE A 419 2.92 25.43 -10.25
C ILE A 419 3.51 26.85 -10.29
N LEU A 420 4.82 26.99 -10.51
CA LEU A 420 5.44 28.31 -10.65
C LEU A 420 4.86 29.10 -11.82
N GLY A 421 4.63 28.45 -12.96
CA GLY A 421 3.98 29.06 -14.12
C GLY A 421 2.55 29.53 -13.83
N LEU A 422 1.76 28.73 -13.10
CA LEU A 422 0.40 29.10 -12.69
C LEU A 422 0.42 30.31 -11.74
N ILE A 423 1.32 30.34 -10.75
CA ILE A 423 1.47 31.46 -9.82
C ILE A 423 1.87 32.75 -10.56
N ILE A 424 2.80 32.66 -11.52
CA ILE A 424 3.19 33.81 -12.35
C ILE A 424 1.98 34.30 -13.18
N GLY A 425 1.22 33.39 -13.78
CA GLY A 425 0.01 33.71 -14.54
C GLY A 425 -1.05 34.40 -13.68
N ALA A 426 -1.37 33.83 -12.51
CA ALA A 426 -2.31 34.42 -11.57
C ALA A 426 -1.86 35.79 -11.05
N SER A 427 -0.57 35.96 -10.79
CA SER A 427 0.02 37.23 -10.38
C SER A 427 -0.08 38.29 -11.49
N ALA A 428 0.16 37.93 -12.75
CA ALA A 428 -0.04 38.82 -13.90
C ALA A 428 -1.51 39.24 -14.05
N MET A 429 -2.43 38.35 -13.70
CA MET A 429 -3.88 38.60 -13.65
C MET A 429 -4.33 39.30 -12.35
N LYS A 430 -3.39 39.75 -11.50
CA LYS A 430 -3.63 40.42 -10.22
C LYS A 430 -4.53 39.63 -9.27
N TRP A 431 -4.45 38.29 -9.30
CA TRP A 431 -5.26 37.41 -8.47
C TRP A 431 -6.78 37.64 -8.61
N SER A 432 -7.22 38.02 -9.82
CA SER A 432 -8.65 38.05 -10.17
C SER A 432 -9.30 36.67 -9.98
N VAL A 433 -10.63 36.61 -10.03
CA VAL A 433 -11.38 35.33 -9.97
C VAL A 433 -10.84 34.34 -11.01
N THR A 434 -10.67 34.78 -12.26
CA THR A 434 -10.07 33.98 -13.33
C THR A 434 -8.62 33.57 -13.02
N GLY A 435 -7.81 34.44 -12.41
CA GLY A 435 -6.44 34.13 -11.99
C GLY A 435 -6.38 33.09 -10.86
N GLN A 436 -7.33 33.10 -9.93
CA GLN A 436 -7.48 32.10 -8.88
C GLN A 436 -7.96 30.76 -9.46
N LEU A 437 -8.95 30.78 -10.36
CA LEU A 437 -9.43 29.58 -11.05
C LEU A 437 -8.36 28.95 -11.95
N LEU A 438 -7.47 29.74 -12.55
CA LEU A 438 -6.28 29.25 -13.26
C LEU A 438 -5.37 28.40 -12.35
N CYS A 439 -5.31 28.72 -11.06
CA CYS A 439 -4.54 27.96 -10.07
C CYS A 439 -5.35 26.84 -9.39
N ASN A 440 -6.59 26.61 -9.78
CA ASN A 440 -7.45 25.57 -9.19
C ASN A 440 -7.88 24.53 -10.23
N VAL A 441 -8.41 24.97 -11.38
CA VAL A 441 -8.99 24.09 -12.41
C VAL A 441 -7.94 23.18 -13.08
N PRO A 442 -6.86 23.68 -13.71
CA PRO A 442 -5.84 22.80 -14.28
C PRO A 442 -5.21 21.87 -13.24
N PRO A 443 -4.83 22.34 -12.03
CA PRO A 443 -4.40 21.47 -10.94
C PRO A 443 -5.37 20.32 -10.64
N SER A 444 -6.64 20.62 -10.41
CA SER A 444 -7.68 19.62 -10.10
C SER A 444 -7.87 18.58 -11.21
N ILE A 445 -7.78 18.98 -12.48
CA ILE A 445 -7.86 18.07 -13.62
C ILE A 445 -6.66 17.11 -13.64
N ILE A 446 -5.45 17.65 -13.49
CA ILE A 446 -4.21 16.86 -13.54
C ILE A 446 -4.14 15.89 -12.36
N GLU A 447 -4.47 16.37 -11.17
CA GLU A 447 -4.53 15.57 -9.96
C GLU A 447 -5.57 14.44 -10.13
N SER A 448 -6.77 14.74 -10.63
CA SER A 448 -7.83 13.74 -10.87
C SER A 448 -7.33 12.62 -11.79
N PHE A 449 -6.63 13.00 -12.86
CA PHE A 449 -6.00 12.06 -13.77
C PHE A 449 -4.95 11.17 -13.08
N PHE A 450 -4.07 11.74 -12.25
CA PHE A 450 -3.10 10.96 -11.50
C PHE A 450 -3.75 9.99 -10.52
N THR A 451 -4.82 10.40 -9.84
CA THR A 451 -5.52 9.54 -8.88
C THR A 451 -6.20 8.36 -9.58
N ILE A 452 -6.78 8.55 -10.77
CA ILE A 452 -7.31 7.44 -11.59
C ILE A 452 -6.19 6.47 -11.99
N ILE A 453 -5.04 6.98 -12.46
CA ILE A 453 -3.88 6.14 -12.79
C ILE A 453 -3.35 5.40 -11.56
N LEU A 454 -3.42 6.02 -10.38
CA LEU A 454 -2.98 5.43 -9.14
C LEU A 454 -3.87 4.23 -8.75
N ILE A 455 -5.19 4.31 -8.99
CA ILE A 455 -6.09 3.14 -8.88
C ILE A 455 -5.65 2.02 -9.84
N ALA A 456 -5.36 2.36 -11.09
CA ALA A 456 -4.93 1.37 -12.08
C ALA A 456 -3.63 0.66 -11.65
N GLY A 457 -2.65 1.42 -11.18
CA GLY A 457 -1.40 0.87 -10.65
C GLY A 457 -1.61 0.03 -9.39
N HIS A 458 -2.52 0.45 -8.51
CA HIS A 458 -2.87 -0.31 -7.30
C HIS A 458 -3.45 -1.68 -7.65
N ASN A 459 -4.42 -1.74 -8.57
CA ASN A 459 -5.05 -3.00 -8.98
C ASN A 459 -4.05 -4.01 -9.56
N ILE A 460 -3.12 -3.52 -10.39
CA ILE A 460 -2.07 -4.36 -10.99
C ILE A 460 -1.14 -4.90 -9.90
N GLY A 461 -0.66 -4.03 -9.01
CA GLY A 461 0.22 -4.43 -7.92
C GLY A 461 -0.44 -5.41 -6.95
N GLU A 462 -1.72 -5.19 -6.65
CA GLU A 462 -2.52 -6.03 -5.78
C GLU A 462 -2.76 -7.42 -6.37
N ALA A 463 -3.17 -7.50 -7.64
CA ALA A 463 -3.38 -8.79 -8.32
C ALA A 463 -2.10 -9.64 -8.31
N LYS A 464 -0.96 -9.02 -8.62
CA LYS A 464 0.35 -9.68 -8.52
C LYS A 464 0.63 -10.15 -7.10
N ARG A 465 0.49 -9.27 -6.11
CA ARG A 465 0.82 -9.59 -4.71
C ARG A 465 -0.04 -10.73 -4.15
N ARG A 466 -1.31 -10.82 -4.52
CA ARG A 466 -2.18 -11.92 -4.09
C ARG A 466 -1.69 -13.27 -4.57
N VAL A 467 -1.32 -13.34 -5.85
CA VAL A 467 -0.77 -14.56 -6.46
C VAL A 467 0.56 -14.93 -5.79
N ASP A 468 1.44 -13.96 -5.57
CA ASP A 468 2.74 -14.18 -4.93
C ASP A 468 2.57 -14.74 -3.50
N LEU A 469 1.66 -14.17 -2.69
CA LEU A 469 1.36 -14.65 -1.34
C LEU A 469 0.68 -16.02 -1.34
N HIS A 470 -0.19 -16.29 -2.30
CA HIS A 470 -0.83 -17.60 -2.45
C HIS A 470 0.19 -18.70 -2.79
N ASN A 471 1.07 -18.44 -3.77
CA ASN A 471 2.14 -19.35 -4.13
C ASN A 471 3.09 -19.58 -2.94
N LEU A 472 3.48 -18.53 -2.22
CA LEU A 472 4.27 -18.63 -0.99
C LEU A 472 3.60 -19.54 0.05
N TYR A 473 2.31 -19.34 0.31
CA TYR A 473 1.54 -20.16 1.25
C TYR A 473 1.52 -21.64 0.83
N LEU A 474 1.21 -21.93 -0.44
CA LEU A 474 1.17 -23.30 -0.95
C LEU A 474 2.54 -23.99 -0.88
N ARG A 475 3.63 -23.27 -1.18
CA ARG A 475 4.99 -23.81 -1.04
C ARG A 475 5.27 -24.23 0.40
N ARG A 476 4.87 -23.43 1.39
CA ARG A 476 5.04 -23.74 2.81
C ARG A 476 4.21 -24.92 3.27
N LEU A 477 2.95 -24.97 2.86
CA LEU A 477 2.04 -26.07 3.18
C LEU A 477 2.58 -27.42 2.66
N LYS A 478 3.08 -27.44 1.42
CA LYS A 478 3.72 -28.64 0.85
C LYS A 478 5.00 -29.04 1.58
N LEU A 479 5.82 -28.08 2.00
CA LEU A 479 7.02 -28.35 2.80
C LEU A 479 6.70 -28.95 4.15
N VAL A 480 5.64 -28.49 4.81
CA VAL A 480 5.21 -29.07 6.08
C VAL A 480 4.74 -30.52 5.90
N SER A 481 3.92 -30.79 4.88
CA SER A 481 3.48 -32.16 4.54
C SER A 481 4.67 -33.08 4.21
N TYR A 482 5.69 -32.55 3.53
CA TYR A 482 6.93 -33.28 3.27
C TYR A 482 7.65 -33.66 4.56
N VAL A 483 7.86 -32.72 5.49
CA VAL A 483 8.54 -32.98 6.77
C VAL A 483 7.76 -33.98 7.63
N ASP A 484 6.43 -33.93 7.64
CA ASP A 484 5.60 -34.92 8.35
C ASP A 484 5.79 -36.33 7.82
N THR A 485 5.87 -36.46 6.50
CA THR A 485 6.06 -37.75 5.85
C THR A 485 7.42 -38.31 6.25
N LEU A 486 8.46 -37.47 6.38
CA LEU A 486 9.77 -37.89 6.88
C LEU A 486 9.72 -38.34 8.34
N ALA A 487 9.06 -37.58 9.21
CA ALA A 487 8.94 -37.91 10.62
C ALA A 487 8.18 -39.23 10.87
N LYS A 488 7.14 -39.51 10.06
CA LYS A 488 6.40 -40.78 10.11
C LYS A 488 7.26 -41.98 9.73
N VAL A 489 8.13 -41.85 8.72
CA VAL A 489 9.04 -42.94 8.31
C VAL A 489 10.02 -43.28 9.43
N GLU A 490 10.62 -42.28 10.09
CA GLU A 490 11.53 -42.54 11.22
C GLU A 490 10.82 -43.19 12.42
N ALA A 491 9.57 -42.83 12.70
CA ALA A 491 8.80 -43.45 13.78
C ALA A 491 8.51 -44.94 13.51
N VAL A 492 8.34 -45.35 12.25
CA VAL A 492 8.11 -46.75 11.87
C VAL A 492 9.40 -47.57 11.94
N GLU A 493 10.52 -47.03 11.44
CA GLU A 493 11.83 -47.72 11.51
C GLU A 493 12.29 -47.95 12.96
N GLN A 494 12.03 -47.01 13.88
CA GLN A 494 12.36 -47.18 15.31
C GLN A 494 11.50 -48.20 16.05
N VAL A 495 10.33 -48.55 15.50
CA VAL A 495 9.43 -49.58 16.07
C VAL A 495 9.78 -50.97 15.52
N GLU A 496 10.33 -51.07 14.30
CA GLU A 496 10.79 -52.34 13.73
C GLU A 496 12.18 -52.79 14.23
N GLU A 497 13.03 -51.87 14.69
CA GLU A 497 14.33 -52.19 15.32
C GLU A 497 14.25 -52.56 16.81
N LYS A 498 13.09 -52.43 17.45
CA LYS A 498 12.83 -52.84 18.84
C LYS A 498 12.05 -54.15 18.90
#